data_AF-A0A6M1SMY6-F1
#
_entry.id   AF-A0A6M1SMY6-F1
#
_cell.length_a   1.000
_cell.length_b   1.000
_cell.length_c   1.000
_cell.angle_alpha   90.00
_cell.angle_beta   90.00
_cell.angle_gamma   90.00
#
_symmetry.space_group_name_H-M   'P 1'
#
loop_
_entity.id
_entity.type
_entity.pdbx_description
1 polymer ?
#
loop_
_entity_poly.entity_id
_entity_poly.type
_entity_poly.pdbx_seq_one_letter_code
_entity_poly.pdbx_strand_id
1 'polypeptide(L)'
;MTSNDPLQIICDLDCDFGIEQSVKLSRKTLNADRYLLSIHRDDLKVTFDEFMHRLDVPKMWRDDLNRRFEISKLIHVGHEGGTKPLRKLYLENIDGEHGTRALKRSHLMHLALKWDQTGAASFTRYWLDPNVLAQDVLKQLKSSKCIQPSVNIAEILLGLVKIKGKEVMALRVEEEGTSRRSWDFNLYRAEIGGLAIASSITDLCGRYSIDKKDQNVLLNTLIGKRLGHLSVGTNKFGEDFTTFYFGVKPGRELLRA
;
A
#
# COMPACT_ATOMS: atom_id res chain seq x y z
N MET A 1 -26.81 4.85 -9.06
CA MET A 1 -25.76 5.76 -8.53
C MET A 1 -24.47 5.35 -9.18
N THR A 2 -23.92 6.17 -10.06
CA THR A 2 -22.62 5.93 -10.68
C THR A 2 -21.58 5.88 -9.58
N SER A 3 -20.93 4.72 -9.39
CA SER A 3 -19.76 4.65 -8.52
C SER A 3 -18.70 5.56 -9.13
N ASN A 4 -18.55 6.77 -8.59
CA ASN A 4 -17.54 7.71 -9.08
C ASN A 4 -16.16 7.09 -8.84
N ASP A 5 -15.46 6.81 -9.94
CA ASP A 5 -14.10 6.27 -9.90
C ASP A 5 -13.18 7.27 -9.18
N PRO A 6 -12.43 6.86 -8.14
CA PRO A 6 -11.52 7.77 -7.44
C PRO A 6 -10.58 8.52 -8.37
N LEU A 7 -10.09 7.89 -9.43
CA LEU A 7 -9.24 8.56 -10.43
C LEU A 7 -9.96 9.73 -11.09
N GLN A 8 -11.21 9.53 -11.54
CA GLN A 8 -12.00 10.60 -12.14
C GLN A 8 -12.22 11.76 -11.17
N ILE A 9 -12.57 11.45 -9.91
CA ILE A 9 -12.76 12.46 -8.87
C ILE A 9 -11.49 13.31 -8.70
N ILE A 10 -10.31 12.70 -8.63
CA ILE A 10 -9.04 13.44 -8.48
C ILE A 10 -8.75 14.29 -9.73
N CYS A 11 -8.98 13.74 -10.92
CA CYS A 11 -8.81 14.49 -12.17
C CYS A 11 -9.69 15.75 -12.22
N ASP A 12 -10.94 15.65 -11.76
CA ASP A 12 -11.90 16.76 -11.73
C ASP A 12 -11.54 17.86 -10.71
N LEU A 13 -10.61 17.60 -9.79
CA LEU A 13 -10.13 18.58 -8.81
C LEU A 13 -9.00 19.47 -9.36
N ASP A 14 -8.45 19.16 -10.53
CA ASP A 14 -7.29 19.85 -11.14
C ASP A 14 -6.11 20.06 -10.19
N CYS A 15 -5.88 19.10 -9.27
CA CYS A 15 -4.71 19.09 -8.40
C CYS A 15 -3.56 18.28 -9.02
N ASP A 16 -2.35 18.54 -8.55
CA ASP A 16 -1.21 17.68 -8.84
C ASP A 16 -1.29 16.42 -7.98
N PHE A 17 -1.13 15.27 -8.64
CA PHE A 17 -1.17 13.98 -7.97
C PHE A 17 -0.17 13.01 -8.60
N GLY A 18 0.32 12.07 -7.81
CA GLY A 18 1.01 10.87 -8.27
C GLY A 18 0.06 9.68 -8.34
N ILE A 19 0.31 8.75 -9.25
CA ILE A 19 -0.37 7.45 -9.29
C ILE A 19 0.66 6.33 -9.18
N GLU A 20 0.37 5.36 -8.32
CA GLU A 20 1.13 4.12 -8.16
C GLU A 20 0.21 2.93 -8.42
N GLN A 21 0.67 1.95 -9.20
CA GLN A 21 -0.07 0.72 -9.44
C GLN A 21 0.31 -0.35 -8.43
N SER A 22 -0.58 -1.29 -8.17
CA SER A 22 -0.23 -2.45 -7.36
C SER A 22 -0.89 -3.74 -7.83
N VAL A 23 -0.25 -4.87 -7.53
CA VAL A 23 -0.87 -6.19 -7.68
C VAL A 23 -0.81 -6.91 -6.35
N LYS A 24 -1.96 -7.39 -5.89
CA LYS A 24 -2.08 -8.21 -4.69
C LYS A 24 -2.34 -9.66 -5.06
N LEU A 25 -1.55 -10.55 -4.48
CA LEU A 25 -1.71 -11.98 -4.56
C LEU A 25 -2.17 -12.53 -3.22
N SER A 26 -3.09 -13.49 -3.29
CA SER A 26 -3.48 -14.37 -2.19
C SER A 26 -3.97 -15.69 -2.78
N ARG A 27 -4.39 -16.64 -1.95
CA ARG A 27 -4.87 -17.94 -2.42
C ARG A 27 -5.90 -17.79 -3.55
N LYS A 28 -5.58 -18.38 -4.71
CA LYS A 28 -6.36 -18.41 -5.97
C LYS A 28 -6.77 -17.03 -6.49
N THR A 29 -6.13 -15.96 -6.05
CA THR A 29 -6.55 -14.60 -6.37
C THR A 29 -5.33 -13.76 -6.73
N LEU A 30 -5.38 -13.17 -7.92
CA LEU A 30 -4.53 -12.08 -8.33
C LEU A 30 -5.42 -10.87 -8.60
N ASN A 31 -5.23 -9.80 -7.84
CA ASN A 31 -5.95 -8.55 -8.05
C ASN A 31 -4.97 -7.47 -8.52
N ALA A 32 -5.03 -7.15 -9.81
CA ALA A 32 -4.27 -6.08 -10.45
C ALA A 32 -5.10 -4.79 -10.67
N ASP A 33 -6.40 -4.84 -10.37
CA ASP A 33 -7.30 -3.68 -10.44
C ASP A 33 -7.13 -2.84 -9.16
N ARG A 34 -5.94 -2.26 -9.01
CA ARG A 34 -5.54 -1.56 -7.80
C ARG A 34 -4.56 -0.44 -8.13
N TYR A 35 -4.83 0.71 -7.54
CA TYR A 35 -3.93 1.85 -7.62
C TYR A 35 -4.03 2.71 -6.36
N LEU A 36 -3.01 3.54 -6.16
CA LEU A 36 -2.94 4.53 -5.11
C LEU A 36 -2.68 5.90 -5.74
N LEU A 37 -3.56 6.86 -5.49
CA LEU A 37 -3.40 8.25 -5.89
C LEU A 37 -2.83 9.00 -4.69
N SER A 38 -1.80 9.83 -4.89
CA SER A 38 -1.12 10.56 -3.82
C SER A 38 -1.15 12.05 -4.11
N ILE A 39 -1.63 12.85 -3.17
CA ILE A 39 -1.82 14.31 -3.30
C ILE A 39 -1.12 14.96 -2.11
N HIS A 40 -0.30 15.99 -2.35
CA HIS A 40 0.16 16.83 -1.25
C HIS A 40 -1.03 17.61 -0.71
N ARG A 41 -1.18 17.66 0.62
CA ARG A 41 -2.32 18.33 1.25
C ARG A 41 -2.55 19.74 0.71
N ASP A 42 -1.46 20.48 0.55
CA ASP A 42 -1.49 21.88 0.12
C ASP A 42 -1.85 22.04 -1.38
N ASP A 43 -1.83 20.96 -2.16
CA ASP A 43 -2.27 20.94 -3.56
C ASP A 43 -3.77 20.68 -3.69
N LEU A 44 -4.46 20.28 -2.62
CA LEU A 44 -5.90 20.04 -2.64
C LEU A 44 -6.66 21.35 -2.87
N LYS A 45 -7.41 21.43 -3.97
CA LYS A 45 -8.12 22.65 -4.41
C LYS A 45 -9.53 22.82 -3.82
N VAL A 46 -9.95 21.88 -2.99
CA VAL A 46 -11.25 21.88 -2.30
C VAL A 46 -11.05 21.69 -0.81
N THR A 47 -12.09 21.95 -0.03
CA THR A 47 -12.05 21.61 1.41
C THR A 47 -11.94 20.10 1.59
N PHE A 48 -11.34 19.65 2.68
CA PHE A 48 -11.22 18.21 2.94
C PHE A 48 -12.58 17.54 3.18
N ASP A 49 -13.56 18.25 3.74
CA ASP A 49 -14.93 17.73 3.85
C ASP A 49 -15.59 17.53 2.48
N GLU A 50 -15.44 18.49 1.56
CA GLU A 50 -15.91 18.34 0.19
C GLU A 50 -15.21 17.17 -0.52
N PHE A 51 -13.91 17.03 -0.33
CA PHE A 51 -13.12 15.91 -0.85
C PHE A 51 -13.65 14.56 -0.36
N MET A 52 -13.87 14.43 0.96
CA MET A 52 -14.46 13.25 1.58
C MET A 52 -15.89 12.99 1.08
N HIS A 53 -16.67 14.04 0.83
CA HIS A 53 -17.99 13.92 0.24
C HIS A 53 -17.95 13.33 -1.17
N ARG A 54 -17.07 13.86 -2.04
CA ARG A 54 -16.91 13.36 -3.42
C ARG A 54 -16.46 11.90 -3.48
N LEU A 55 -15.65 11.46 -2.51
CA LEU A 55 -15.17 10.08 -2.38
C LEU A 55 -16.17 9.11 -1.75
N ASP A 56 -17.36 9.58 -1.35
CA ASP A 56 -18.34 8.82 -0.57
C ASP A 56 -17.77 8.25 0.74
N VAL A 57 -16.92 9.02 1.44
CA VAL A 57 -16.43 8.62 2.76
C VAL A 57 -17.61 8.56 3.74
N PRO A 58 -17.76 7.46 4.53
CA PRO A 58 -18.87 7.33 5.46
C PRO A 58 -18.91 8.48 6.47
N LYS A 59 -20.08 9.12 6.60
CA LYS A 59 -20.28 10.35 7.39
C LYS A 59 -19.75 10.24 8.82
N MET A 60 -19.94 9.07 9.45
CA MET A 60 -19.53 8.84 10.85
C MET A 60 -18.02 9.00 11.11
N TRP A 61 -17.19 8.93 10.07
CA TRP A 61 -15.72 9.03 10.21
C TRP A 61 -15.15 10.38 9.80
N ARG A 62 -15.96 11.28 9.24
CA ARG A 62 -15.46 12.54 8.66
C ARG A 62 -14.85 13.47 9.71
N ASP A 63 -15.46 13.58 10.89
CA ASP A 63 -14.93 14.43 11.97
C ASP A 63 -13.57 13.93 12.46
N ASP A 64 -13.39 12.61 12.55
CA ASP A 64 -12.10 12.02 12.96
C ASP A 64 -11.03 12.21 11.89
N LEU A 65 -11.39 12.05 10.62
CA LEU A 65 -10.49 12.29 9.50
C LEU A 65 -10.12 13.77 9.38
N ASN A 66 -11.05 14.71 9.57
CA ASN A 66 -10.77 16.16 9.55
C ASN A 66 -9.72 16.53 10.60
N ARG A 67 -9.85 16.06 11.85
CA ARG A 67 -8.86 16.33 12.91
C ARG A 67 -7.45 15.82 12.54
N ARG A 68 -7.37 14.69 11.85
CA ARG A 68 -6.09 14.08 11.46
C ARG A 68 -5.50 14.71 10.20
N PHE A 69 -6.36 15.24 9.34
CA PHE A 69 -5.95 15.93 8.13
C PHE A 69 -5.11 17.18 8.45
N GLU A 70 -5.47 17.91 9.50
CA GLU A 70 -4.75 19.11 9.97
C GLU A 70 -3.27 18.86 10.29
N ILE A 71 -2.91 17.64 10.65
CA ILE A 71 -1.53 17.24 10.97
C ILE A 71 -0.90 16.34 9.89
N SER A 72 -1.65 15.96 8.87
CA SER A 72 -1.15 15.17 7.74
C SER A 72 -0.46 16.04 6.68
N LYS A 73 0.42 15.42 5.89
CA LYS A 73 1.08 16.07 4.75
C LYS A 73 0.64 15.55 3.40
N LEU A 74 0.43 14.24 3.32
CA LEU A 74 0.05 13.55 2.12
C LEU A 74 -1.29 12.89 2.36
N ILE A 75 -2.13 12.99 1.34
CA ILE A 75 -3.40 12.28 1.24
C ILE A 75 -3.20 11.20 0.19
N HIS A 76 -3.61 9.97 0.49
CA HIS A 76 -3.68 8.95 -0.54
C HIS A 76 -5.08 8.38 -0.69
N VAL A 77 -5.49 8.15 -1.94
CA VAL A 77 -6.75 7.49 -2.26
C VAL A 77 -6.45 6.15 -2.91
N GLY A 78 -6.78 5.07 -2.21
CA GLY A 78 -6.57 3.71 -2.68
C GLY A 78 -7.83 3.13 -3.32
N HIS A 79 -7.69 2.60 -4.52
CA HIS A 79 -8.68 1.77 -5.18
C HIS A 79 -8.26 0.29 -5.10
N GLU A 80 -9.20 -0.58 -4.73
CA GLU A 80 -9.04 -2.04 -4.82
C GLU A 80 -10.33 -2.60 -5.41
N GLY A 81 -10.32 -2.89 -6.70
CA GLY A 81 -11.46 -3.42 -7.44
C GLY A 81 -11.68 -4.91 -7.22
N GLY A 82 -12.43 -5.52 -8.14
CA GLY A 82 -12.88 -6.92 -8.06
C GLY A 82 -14.32 -7.06 -7.53
N THR A 83 -14.67 -8.26 -7.04
CA THR A 83 -16.07 -8.59 -6.67
C THR A 83 -16.59 -7.86 -5.44
N LYS A 84 -15.69 -7.41 -4.56
CA LYS A 84 -15.99 -6.59 -3.38
C LYS A 84 -15.06 -5.38 -3.38
N PRO A 85 -15.36 -4.36 -4.20
CA PRO A 85 -14.49 -3.21 -4.34
C PRO A 85 -14.38 -2.46 -3.03
N LEU A 86 -13.18 -1.96 -2.76
CA LEU A 86 -12.82 -1.26 -1.54
C LEU A 86 -12.18 0.07 -1.90
N ARG A 87 -12.58 1.11 -1.19
CA ARG A 87 -11.94 2.42 -1.22
C ARG A 87 -11.15 2.63 0.06
N LYS A 88 -10.09 3.42 -0.05
CA LYS A 88 -9.22 3.76 1.07
C LYS A 88 -8.84 5.22 1.01
N LEU A 89 -8.76 5.85 2.18
CA LEU A 89 -8.28 7.21 2.37
C LEU A 89 -7.18 7.15 3.41
N TYR A 90 -5.96 7.43 2.99
CA TYR A 90 -4.77 7.45 3.82
C TYR A 90 -4.43 8.89 4.15
N LEU A 91 -4.08 9.12 5.41
CA LEU A 91 -3.44 10.34 5.89
C LEU A 91 -2.04 9.94 6.34
N GLU A 92 -1.02 10.55 5.74
CA GLU A 92 0.39 10.28 6.05
C GLU A 92 1.02 11.44 6.84
N ASN A 93 1.99 11.07 7.68
CA ASN A 93 2.80 11.93 8.54
C ASN A 93 2.03 12.54 9.71
N ILE A 94 1.13 11.75 10.30
CA ILE A 94 0.17 12.20 11.33
C ILE A 94 0.88 12.63 12.63
N ASP A 95 2.03 12.05 12.98
CA ASP A 95 2.73 12.38 14.22
C ASP A 95 3.91 13.39 14.01
N GLY A 96 4.04 14.00 12.81
CA GLY A 96 5.01 15.09 12.51
C GLY A 96 6.28 14.67 11.75
N GLU A 97 6.83 15.59 10.93
CA GLU A 97 8.09 15.37 10.17
C GLU A 97 9.18 14.85 11.10
N HIS A 98 9.88 13.77 10.76
CA HIS A 98 11.34 13.65 10.93
C HIS A 98 11.86 12.42 10.18
N GLY A 99 13.02 12.58 9.53
CA GLY A 99 13.79 11.46 9.00
C GLY A 99 14.03 10.40 10.07
N THR A 100 14.04 9.14 9.64
CA THR A 100 14.10 7.90 10.45
C THR A 100 15.14 7.88 11.58
N ARG A 101 16.17 8.74 11.54
CA ARG A 101 17.29 8.75 12.48
C ARG A 101 17.05 9.47 13.82
N ALA A 102 15.97 10.25 13.98
CA ALA A 102 15.69 10.99 15.21
C ALA A 102 14.59 10.37 16.10
N LEU A 103 13.88 9.35 15.62
CA LEU A 103 12.76 8.76 16.34
C LEU A 103 13.26 7.82 17.44
N LYS A 104 12.81 8.04 18.69
CA LYS A 104 13.14 7.18 19.84
C LYS A 104 12.05 6.16 20.20
N ARG A 105 10.86 6.30 19.60
CA ARG A 105 9.68 5.48 19.85
C ARG A 105 8.94 5.18 18.56
N SER A 106 8.12 4.13 18.55
CA SER A 106 7.24 3.83 17.42
C SER A 106 6.32 5.02 17.14
N HIS A 107 6.08 5.29 15.86
CA HIS A 107 5.40 6.49 15.36
C HIS A 107 4.33 6.09 14.35
N LEU A 108 3.15 6.71 14.42
CA LEU A 108 2.09 6.44 13.45
C LEU A 108 2.39 7.22 12.18
N MET A 109 2.93 6.53 11.17
CA MET A 109 3.23 7.14 9.88
C MET A 109 1.94 7.37 9.11
N HIS A 110 1.13 6.34 8.91
CA HIS A 110 -0.10 6.43 8.14
C HIS A 110 -1.29 5.90 8.91
N LEU A 111 -2.44 6.56 8.72
CA LEU A 111 -3.75 6.02 9.07
C LEU A 111 -4.58 5.91 7.80
N ALA A 112 -5.14 4.74 7.55
CA ALA A 112 -6.03 4.51 6.42
C ALA A 112 -7.43 4.15 6.91
N LEU A 113 -8.44 4.94 6.52
CA LEU A 113 -9.82 4.47 6.55
C LEU A 113 -10.04 3.60 5.32
N LYS A 114 -10.55 2.39 5.51
CA LYS A 114 -10.95 1.49 4.43
C LYS A 114 -12.45 1.26 4.51
N TRP A 115 -13.18 1.41 3.41
CA TRP A 115 -14.61 1.16 3.36
C TRP A 115 -15.07 0.46 2.08
N ASP A 116 -16.21 -0.21 2.16
CA ASP A 116 -16.90 -0.78 1.01
C ASP A 116 -18.17 -0.01 0.65
N GLN A 117 -18.89 -0.48 -0.38
CA GLN A 117 -20.13 0.14 -0.87
C GLN A 117 -21.29 0.08 0.13
N THR A 118 -21.23 -0.77 1.16
CA THR A 118 -22.24 -0.84 2.22
C THR A 118 -22.02 0.23 3.29
N GLY A 119 -20.88 0.92 3.25
CA GLY A 119 -20.44 1.85 4.29
C GLY A 119 -19.73 1.19 5.46
N ALA A 120 -19.57 -0.14 5.45
CA ALA A 120 -18.77 -0.85 6.44
C ALA A 120 -17.30 -0.39 6.31
N ALA A 121 -16.72 0.01 7.43
CA ALA A 121 -15.41 0.67 7.44
C ALA A 121 -14.52 0.21 8.61
N SER A 122 -13.22 0.24 8.40
CA SER A 122 -12.21 -0.05 9.42
C SER A 122 -10.96 0.82 9.25
N PHE A 123 -10.30 1.13 10.36
CA PHE A 123 -9.01 1.81 10.34
C PHE A 123 -7.85 0.81 10.28
N THR A 124 -6.88 1.12 9.41
CA THR A 124 -5.57 0.46 9.37
C THR A 124 -4.50 1.46 9.79
N ARG A 125 -3.62 1.06 10.70
CA ARG A 125 -2.51 1.86 11.23
C ARG A 125 -1.18 1.33 10.70
N TYR A 126 -0.31 2.24 10.29
CA TYR A 126 1.02 1.96 9.76
C TYR A 126 2.05 2.58 10.70
N TRP A 127 2.71 1.73 11.47
CA TRP A 127 3.67 2.12 12.49
C TRP A 127 5.09 2.00 11.97
N LEU A 128 5.84 3.10 12.03
CA LEU A 128 7.28 3.04 11.89
C LEU A 128 7.89 2.80 13.26
N ASP A 129 8.68 1.74 13.40
CA ASP A 129 9.45 1.49 14.60
C ASP A 129 10.95 1.67 14.31
N PRO A 130 11.60 2.70 14.87
CA PRO A 130 13.00 2.99 14.59
C PRO A 130 13.96 1.92 15.13
N ASN A 131 13.51 1.09 16.07
CA ASN A 131 14.32 0.05 16.68
C ASN A 131 14.15 -1.33 16.01
N VAL A 132 13.20 -1.46 15.08
CA VAL A 132 12.98 -2.72 14.36
C VAL A 132 13.93 -2.80 13.18
N LEU A 133 14.82 -3.80 13.21
CA LEU A 133 15.71 -4.09 12.10
C LEU A 133 15.04 -5.04 11.10
N ALA A 134 15.53 -5.05 9.86
CA ALA A 134 15.07 -5.96 8.81
C ALA A 134 15.05 -7.44 9.25
N GLN A 135 16.05 -7.87 10.03
CA GLN A 135 16.13 -9.23 10.58
C GLN A 135 15.01 -9.55 11.57
N ASP A 136 14.57 -8.56 12.36
CA ASP A 136 13.48 -8.76 13.32
C ASP A 136 12.15 -8.90 12.60
N VAL A 137 11.95 -8.11 11.53
CA VAL A 137 10.80 -8.26 10.65
C VAL A 137 10.76 -9.65 10.02
N LEU A 138 11.89 -10.14 9.49
CA LEU A 138 11.96 -11.49 8.92
C LEU A 138 11.68 -12.58 9.95
N LYS A 139 12.20 -12.44 11.18
CA LYS A 139 11.90 -13.37 12.28
C LYS A 139 10.39 -13.38 12.58
N GLN A 140 9.76 -12.21 12.63
CA GLN A 140 8.33 -12.09 12.85
C GLN A 140 7.51 -12.74 11.72
N LEU A 141 7.88 -12.49 10.46
CA LEU A 141 7.25 -13.11 9.29
C LEU A 141 7.39 -14.64 9.32
N LYS A 142 8.59 -15.17 9.62
CA LYS A 142 8.86 -16.61 9.77
C LYS A 142 8.05 -17.25 10.89
N SER A 143 7.79 -16.52 11.98
CA SER A 143 6.97 -17.00 13.11
C SER A 143 5.46 -16.82 12.92
N SER A 144 5.04 -16.19 11.82
CA SER A 144 3.63 -15.89 11.54
C SER A 144 2.97 -17.01 10.71
N LYS A 145 1.70 -16.82 10.34
CA LYS A 145 0.98 -17.70 9.40
C LYS A 145 1.36 -17.47 7.92
N CYS A 146 2.40 -16.66 7.66
CA CYS A 146 2.85 -16.43 6.30
C CYS A 146 3.39 -17.71 5.66
N ILE A 147 3.17 -17.87 4.36
CA ILE A 147 3.74 -18.99 3.61
C ILE A 147 5.21 -18.72 3.29
N GLN A 148 6.00 -19.79 3.17
CA GLN A 148 7.44 -19.68 2.91
C GLN A 148 7.78 -18.82 1.66
N PRO A 149 7.07 -18.92 0.52
CA PRO A 149 7.37 -18.07 -0.64
C PRO A 149 7.21 -16.56 -0.38
N SER A 150 6.18 -16.16 0.39
CA SER A 150 5.97 -14.75 0.78
C SER A 150 7.14 -14.25 1.64
N VAL A 151 7.58 -15.07 2.59
CA VAL A 151 8.75 -14.77 3.44
C VAL A 151 10.04 -14.70 2.61
N ASN A 152 10.24 -15.62 1.66
CA ASN A 152 11.42 -15.66 0.80
C ASN A 152 11.55 -14.40 -0.05
N ILE A 153 10.45 -13.89 -0.60
CA ILE A 153 10.46 -12.63 -1.37
C ILE A 153 10.92 -11.47 -0.49
N ALA A 154 10.40 -11.36 0.73
CA ALA A 154 10.84 -10.32 1.67
C ALA A 154 12.33 -10.46 2.00
N GLU A 155 12.80 -11.69 2.25
CA GLU A 155 14.20 -11.99 2.55
C GLU A 155 15.14 -11.61 1.40
N ILE A 156 14.79 -11.97 0.16
CA ILE A 156 15.54 -11.62 -1.04
C ILE A 156 15.61 -10.10 -1.23
N LEU A 157 14.47 -9.41 -1.14
CA LEU A 157 14.42 -7.95 -1.33
C LEU A 157 15.24 -7.22 -0.27
N LEU A 158 15.11 -7.59 1.01
CA LEU A 158 15.90 -7.01 2.09
C LEU A 158 17.40 -7.30 1.93
N GLY A 159 17.77 -8.48 1.42
CA GLY A 159 19.14 -8.82 1.04
C GLY A 159 19.66 -7.90 -0.08
N LEU A 160 18.87 -7.68 -1.14
CA LEU A 160 19.23 -6.78 -2.24
C LEU A 160 19.37 -5.33 -1.79
N VAL A 161 18.48 -4.84 -0.91
CA VAL A 161 18.62 -3.51 -0.29
C VAL A 161 19.97 -3.39 0.43
N LYS A 162 20.32 -4.40 1.23
CA LYS A 162 21.58 -4.43 1.99
C LYS A 162 22.80 -4.44 1.07
N ILE A 163 22.79 -5.27 0.02
CA ILE A 163 23.89 -5.33 -0.97
C ILE A 163 24.12 -3.97 -1.63
N LYS A 164 23.06 -3.21 -1.89
CA LYS A 164 23.13 -1.86 -2.46
C LYS A 164 23.52 -0.77 -1.45
N GLY A 165 23.76 -1.11 -0.19
CA GLY A 165 24.09 -0.15 0.86
C GLY A 165 22.96 0.86 1.14
N LYS A 166 21.71 0.46 0.92
CA LYS A 166 20.54 1.32 1.14
C LYS A 166 19.85 0.96 2.46
N GLU A 167 19.07 1.90 2.98
CA GLU A 167 18.16 1.67 4.10
C GLU A 167 16.75 1.39 3.54
N VAL A 168 16.00 0.50 4.19
CA VAL A 168 14.60 0.19 3.90
C VAL A 168 13.74 0.71 5.05
N MET A 169 12.68 1.43 4.73
CA MET A 169 11.66 1.76 5.71
C MET A 169 10.66 0.62 5.77
N ALA A 170 10.49 0.03 6.96
CA ALA A 170 9.53 -1.05 7.21
C ALA A 170 8.44 -0.53 8.15
N LEU A 171 7.18 -0.60 7.69
CA LEU A 171 6.01 -0.19 8.47
C LEU A 171 5.28 -1.43 8.96
N ARG A 172 5.06 -1.54 10.27
CA ARG A 172 4.17 -2.55 10.86
C ARG A 172 2.73 -2.11 10.62
N VAL A 173 1.93 -2.99 10.04
CA VAL A 173 0.56 -2.68 9.62
C VAL A 173 -0.44 -3.52 10.42
N GLU A 174 -1.36 -2.83 11.08
CA GLU A 174 -2.39 -3.39 11.95
C GLU A 174 -3.76 -2.85 11.54
N GLU A 175 -4.80 -3.68 11.60
CA GLU A 175 -6.19 -3.26 11.33
C GLU A 175 -7.03 -3.46 12.59
N GLU A 176 -7.75 -2.41 12.98
CA GLU A 176 -8.45 -2.32 14.27
C GLU A 176 -9.49 -3.42 14.44
N GLY A 177 -9.50 -4.05 15.62
CA GLY A 177 -10.43 -5.14 15.93
C GLY A 177 -10.16 -6.44 15.16
N THR A 178 -8.98 -6.60 14.56
CA THR A 178 -8.63 -7.80 13.78
C THR A 178 -7.31 -8.44 14.20
N SER A 179 -7.07 -9.66 13.74
CA SER A 179 -5.80 -10.36 13.90
C SER A 179 -4.77 -10.05 12.81
N ARG A 180 -5.05 -9.06 11.93
CA ARG A 180 -4.18 -8.70 10.82
C ARG A 180 -2.79 -8.34 11.34
N ARG A 181 -1.77 -8.96 10.75
CA ARG A 181 -0.36 -8.60 10.96
C ARG A 181 0.37 -8.65 9.64
N SER A 182 0.82 -7.48 9.18
CA SER A 182 1.57 -7.36 7.93
C SER A 182 2.66 -6.29 8.06
N TRP A 183 3.60 -6.34 7.13
CA TRP A 183 4.68 -5.38 6.98
C TRP A 183 4.60 -4.76 5.60
N ASP A 184 4.84 -3.46 5.51
CA ASP A 184 4.99 -2.72 4.27
C ASP A 184 6.41 -2.17 4.16
N PHE A 185 7.14 -2.54 3.11
CA PHE A 185 8.51 -2.13 2.87
C PHE A 185 8.55 -1.09 1.76
N ASN A 186 9.10 0.09 2.02
CA ASN A 186 9.40 1.07 0.98
C ASN A 186 10.75 0.73 0.33
N LEU A 187 10.71 0.40 -0.96
CA LEU A 187 11.83 -0.08 -1.77
C LEU A 187 12.31 0.95 -2.81
N TYR A 188 11.69 2.13 -2.90
CA TYR A 188 12.02 3.14 -3.91
C TYR A 188 13.52 3.49 -3.94
N ARG A 189 14.12 3.66 -2.75
CA ARG A 189 15.55 4.00 -2.62
C ARG A 189 16.50 2.88 -3.04
N ALA A 190 16.01 1.64 -3.08
CA ALA A 190 16.80 0.47 -3.47
C ALA A 190 16.82 0.25 -4.98
N GLU A 191 15.91 0.87 -5.73
CA GLU A 191 15.82 0.76 -7.20
C GLU A 191 15.87 -0.71 -7.68
N ILE A 192 15.14 -1.58 -6.98
CA ILE A 192 15.09 -3.01 -7.32
C ILE A 192 14.11 -3.19 -8.48
N GLY A 193 14.59 -3.76 -9.58
CA GLY A 193 13.74 -4.13 -10.72
C GLY A 193 13.02 -5.45 -10.50
N GLY A 194 11.81 -5.60 -11.04
CA GLY A 194 11.01 -6.82 -10.87
C GLY A 194 11.66 -8.08 -11.45
N LEU A 195 12.55 -7.94 -12.44
CA LEU A 195 13.35 -9.07 -12.94
C LEU A 195 14.15 -9.77 -11.83
N ALA A 196 14.64 -9.02 -10.84
CA ALA A 196 15.46 -9.56 -9.76
C ALA A 196 14.71 -10.55 -8.84
N ILE A 197 13.38 -10.56 -8.90
CA ILE A 197 12.52 -11.43 -8.09
C ILE A 197 11.59 -12.31 -8.94
N ALA A 198 11.83 -12.43 -10.24
CA ALA A 198 10.93 -13.15 -11.16
C ALA A 198 10.75 -14.64 -10.79
N SER A 199 11.81 -15.31 -10.37
CA SER A 199 11.74 -16.70 -9.88
C SER A 199 10.90 -16.81 -8.61
N SER A 200 11.10 -15.90 -7.65
CA SER A 200 10.33 -15.88 -6.41
C SER A 200 8.85 -15.55 -6.62
N ILE A 201 8.53 -14.69 -7.59
CA ILE A 201 7.14 -14.44 -8.02
C ILE A 201 6.52 -15.74 -8.57
N THR A 202 7.28 -16.53 -9.35
CA THR A 202 6.82 -17.82 -9.87
C THR A 202 6.50 -18.81 -8.75
N ASP A 203 7.39 -18.94 -7.77
CA ASP A 203 7.17 -19.79 -6.60
C ASP A 203 5.95 -19.35 -5.79
N LEU A 204 5.80 -18.04 -5.61
CA LEU A 204 4.65 -17.43 -4.92
C LEU A 204 3.33 -17.73 -5.65
N CYS A 205 3.30 -17.56 -6.98
CA CYS A 205 2.13 -17.88 -7.81
C CYS A 205 1.76 -19.36 -7.68
N GLY A 206 2.74 -20.27 -7.74
CA GLY A 206 2.52 -21.69 -7.53
C GLY A 206 1.90 -22.00 -6.17
N ARG A 207 2.42 -21.38 -5.10
CA ARG A 207 1.92 -21.62 -3.74
C ARG A 207 0.53 -21.04 -3.48
N TYR A 208 0.20 -19.93 -4.12
CA TYR A 208 -1.16 -19.38 -4.11
C TYR A 208 -2.09 -20.07 -5.10
N SER A 209 -1.60 -20.95 -5.97
CA SER A 209 -2.41 -21.56 -7.04
C SER A 209 -3.03 -20.49 -7.97
N ILE A 210 -2.20 -19.53 -8.38
CA ILE A 210 -2.57 -18.53 -9.41
C ILE A 210 -2.57 -19.21 -10.78
N ASP A 211 -3.53 -18.85 -11.63
CA ASP A 211 -3.58 -19.36 -12.99
C ASP A 211 -2.34 -18.95 -13.79
N LYS A 212 -1.91 -19.83 -14.71
CA LYS A 212 -0.69 -19.60 -15.50
C LYS A 212 -0.79 -18.36 -16.39
N LYS A 213 -1.98 -18.04 -16.91
CA LYS A 213 -2.23 -16.81 -17.68
C LYS A 213 -2.00 -15.58 -16.80
N ASP A 214 -2.57 -15.55 -15.61
CA ASP A 214 -2.44 -14.43 -14.66
C ASP A 214 -1.00 -14.29 -14.16
N GLN A 215 -0.32 -15.40 -13.90
CA GLN A 215 1.12 -15.40 -13.58
C GLN A 215 1.96 -14.77 -14.69
N ASN A 216 1.71 -15.13 -15.95
CA ASN A 216 2.44 -14.56 -17.08
C ASN A 216 2.19 -13.05 -17.21
N VAL A 217 0.94 -12.61 -17.02
CA VAL A 217 0.59 -11.18 -17.00
C VAL A 217 1.34 -10.44 -15.89
N LEU A 218 1.39 -11.02 -14.68
CA LEU A 218 2.13 -10.45 -13.56
C LEU A 218 3.62 -10.30 -13.85
N LEU A 219 4.26 -11.37 -14.32
CA LEU A 219 5.69 -11.36 -14.63
C LEU A 219 6.00 -10.31 -15.70
N ASN A 220 5.23 -10.28 -16.79
CA ASN A 220 5.41 -9.28 -17.85
C ASN A 220 5.21 -7.85 -17.33
N THR A 221 4.27 -7.65 -16.40
CA THR A 221 4.01 -6.35 -15.78
C THR A 221 5.19 -5.89 -14.93
N LEU A 222 5.76 -6.79 -14.12
CA LEU A 222 6.78 -6.43 -13.13
C LEU A 222 8.21 -6.40 -13.67
N ILE A 223 8.57 -7.26 -14.64
CA ILE A 223 9.96 -7.43 -15.11
C ILE A 223 10.57 -6.10 -15.58
N GLY A 224 9.80 -5.26 -16.28
CA GLY A 224 10.25 -3.96 -16.78
C GLY A 224 10.08 -2.79 -15.80
N LYS A 225 9.66 -3.05 -14.56
CA LYS A 225 9.31 -2.00 -13.58
C LYS A 225 10.22 -2.04 -12.37
N ARG A 226 10.43 -0.87 -11.77
CA ARG A 226 11.01 -0.73 -10.44
C ARG A 226 9.92 -0.98 -9.40
N LEU A 227 10.26 -1.75 -8.37
CA LEU A 227 9.39 -1.97 -7.23
C LEU A 227 9.42 -0.73 -6.33
N GLY A 228 8.24 -0.22 -6.02
CA GLY A 228 8.02 0.87 -5.08
C GLY A 228 7.90 0.32 -3.67
N HIS A 229 6.91 -0.55 -3.44
CA HIS A 229 6.66 -1.15 -2.13
C HIS A 229 6.43 -2.67 -2.22
N LEU A 230 6.68 -3.35 -1.11
CA LEU A 230 6.22 -4.71 -0.86
C LEU A 230 5.39 -4.72 0.42
N SER A 231 4.10 -5.06 0.35
CA SER A 231 3.35 -5.48 1.53
C SER A 231 3.34 -7.01 1.64
N VAL A 232 3.64 -7.57 2.81
CA VAL A 232 3.58 -9.01 3.07
C VAL A 232 3.05 -9.28 4.47
N GLY A 233 2.23 -10.32 4.64
CA GLY A 233 1.69 -10.66 5.94
C GLY A 233 0.39 -11.45 5.85
N THR A 234 -0.38 -11.44 6.94
CA THR A 234 -1.73 -11.99 6.96
C THR A 234 -2.80 -10.91 7.03
N ASN A 235 -3.88 -11.11 6.29
CA ASN A 235 -5.04 -10.22 6.27
C ASN A 235 -5.88 -10.36 7.56
N LYS A 236 -7.01 -9.63 7.63
CA LYS A 236 -7.93 -9.68 8.78
C LYS A 236 -8.54 -11.07 9.07
N PHE A 237 -8.55 -11.95 8.08
CA PHE A 237 -9.01 -13.34 8.17
C PHE A 237 -7.87 -14.32 8.49
N GLY A 238 -6.65 -13.81 8.68
CA GLY A 238 -5.46 -14.63 8.94
C GLY A 238 -4.88 -15.32 7.71
N GLU A 239 -5.30 -14.91 6.51
CA GLU A 239 -4.81 -15.48 5.25
C GLU A 239 -3.59 -14.69 4.77
N ASP A 240 -2.55 -15.43 4.34
CA ASP A 240 -1.35 -14.85 3.75
C ASP A 240 -1.65 -14.10 2.45
N PHE A 241 -1.01 -12.94 2.29
CA PHE A 241 -1.04 -12.16 1.07
C PHE A 241 0.32 -11.49 0.82
N THR A 242 0.57 -11.17 -0.45
CA THR A 242 1.71 -10.37 -0.89
C THR A 242 1.21 -9.32 -1.87
N THR A 243 1.61 -8.06 -1.71
CA THR A 243 1.29 -6.96 -2.63
C THR A 243 2.56 -6.31 -3.12
N PHE A 244 2.69 -6.18 -4.44
CA PHE A 244 3.76 -5.42 -5.10
C PHE A 244 3.20 -4.09 -5.55
N TYR A 245 3.87 -2.99 -5.23
CA TYR A 245 3.55 -1.66 -5.74
C TYR A 245 4.67 -1.21 -6.67
N PHE A 246 4.33 -0.53 -7.74
CA PHE A 246 5.27 -0.18 -8.80
C PHE A 246 4.73 0.94 -9.69
N GLY A 247 5.63 1.49 -10.50
CA GLY A 247 5.26 2.36 -11.61
C GLY A 247 4.70 3.73 -11.19
N VAL A 248 5.20 4.30 -10.09
CA VAL A 248 4.86 5.67 -9.73
C VAL A 248 5.15 6.62 -10.89
N LYS A 249 4.17 7.46 -11.20
CA LYS A 249 4.28 8.50 -12.21
C LYS A 249 3.36 9.68 -11.88
N PRO A 250 3.62 10.87 -12.43
CA PRO A 250 2.68 11.98 -12.35
C PRO A 250 1.33 11.61 -12.98
N GLY A 251 0.25 11.88 -12.26
CA GLY A 251 -1.12 11.56 -12.67
C GLY A 251 -1.57 12.35 -13.90
N ARG A 252 -1.09 13.58 -14.08
CA ARG A 252 -1.40 14.41 -15.26
C ARG A 252 -0.95 13.81 -16.60
N GLU A 253 -0.01 12.86 -16.60
CA GLU A 253 0.37 12.13 -17.82
C GLU A 253 -0.74 11.22 -18.32
N LEU A 254 -1.68 10.79 -17.46
CA LEU A 254 -2.83 9.98 -17.83
C LEU A 254 -3.95 10.79 -18.50
N LEU A 255 -4.00 12.10 -18.27
CA LEU A 255 -4.98 13.00 -18.90
C LEU A 255 -4.57 13.44 -20.32
N ARG A 256 -3.34 13.12 -20.73
CA ARG A 256 -2.75 13.50 -22.03
C ARG A 256 -2.64 12.33 -23.01
N ALA A 257 -3.06 11.12 -22.60
CA ALA A 257 -3.07 9.90 -23.41
C ALA A 257 -4.49 9.58 -23.84
#